data_AF-A0A357CU50-F1
#
_entry.id   AF-A0A357CU50-F1
#
_cell.length_a   1.000
_cell.length_b   1.000
_cell.length_c   1.000
_cell.angle_alpha   90.00
_cell.angle_beta   90.00
_cell.angle_gamma   90.00
#
_symmetry.space_group_name_H-M   'P 1'
#
loop_
_entity.id
_entity.type
_entity.pdbx_description
1 polymer ?
#
loop_
_entity_poly.entity_id
_entity_poly.type
_entity_poly.pdbx_seq_one_letter_code
_entity_poly.pdbx_strand_id
1 'polypeptide(L)' 'MRSNILVVDDEQSIADLIEVYLENEGFIIYKFYNGQDALRCVE' A
#
# COMPACT_ATOMS: atom_id res chain seq x y z
N MET A 1 1.35 -13.77 12.54
CA MET A 1 0.91 -13.66 11.14
C MET A 1 1.24 -12.24 10.69
N ARG A 2 1.86 -12.08 9.53
CA ARG A 2 1.98 -10.75 8.92
C ARG A 2 0.67 -10.45 8.19
N SER A 3 0.07 -9.31 8.46
CA SER A 3 -1.13 -8.85 7.76
C SER A 3 -0.73 -8.14 6.47
N ASN A 4 -1.48 -8.39 5.41
CA ASN A 4 -1.33 -7.69 4.14
C ASN A 4 -2.20 -6.42 4.18
N ILE A 5 -1.62 -5.28 3.80
CA ILE A 5 -2.32 -3.99 3.77
C ILE A 5 -2.22 -3.42 2.35
N LEU A 6 -3.36 -3.02 1.81
CA LEU A 6 -3.46 -2.34 0.52
C LEU A 6 -3.64 -0.84 0.76
N VAL A 7 -2.74 -0.02 0.21
CA VAL A 7 -2.78 1.43 0.28
C VAL A 7 -3.04 1.97 -1.12
N VAL A 8 -4.09 2.79 -1.27
CA VAL A 8 -4.46 3.42 -2.54
C VAL A 8 -4.63 4.91 -2.30
N ASP A 9 -3.72 5.70 -2.85
CA ASP A 9 -3.68 7.15 -2.67
C ASP A 9 -3.00 7.80 -3.90
N ASP A 10 -3.58 8.86 -4.45
CA ASP A 10 -3.06 9.54 -5.64
C ASP A 10 -1.82 10.41 -5.35
N GLU A 11 -1.56 10.74 -4.08
CA GLU A 11 -0.36 11.45 -3.64
C GLU A 11 0.78 10.46 -3.33
N GLN A 12 1.74 10.34 -4.26
CA GLN A 12 2.86 9.40 -4.14
C GLN A 12 3.65 9.58 -2.83
N SER A 13 3.92 10.82 -2.42
CA SER A 13 4.69 11.10 -1.21
C SER A 13 4.01 10.61 0.06
N ILE A 14 2.68 10.63 0.12
CA ILE A 14 1.91 10.15 1.28
C ILE A 14 1.90 8.63 1.30
N ALA A 15 1.63 8.01 0.15
CA ALA A 15 1.62 6.57 0.02
C ALA A 15 2.98 5.93 0.34
N ASP A 16 4.08 6.55 -0.10
CA ASP A 16 5.45 6.13 0.19
C ASP A 16 5.77 6.25 1.69
N LEU A 17 5.33 7.33 2.34
CA LEU A 17 5.53 7.52 3.79
C LEU A 17 4.79 6.45 4.61
N ILE A 18 3.54 6.14 4.22
CA ILE A 18 2.72 5.12 4.88
C ILE A 18 3.34 3.73 4.72
N GLU A 19 3.82 3.39 3.53
CA GLU A 19 4.52 2.13 3.27
C GLU A 19 5.71 1.95 4.20
N VAL A 20 6.62 2.93 4.25
CA VAL A 20 7.81 2.87 5.12
C VAL A 20 7.42 2.69 6.59
N TYR A 21 6.38 3.40 7.06
CA TYR A 21 5.94 3.29 8.45
C TYR A 21 5.41 1.89 8.78
N LEU A 22 4.55 1.34 7.92
CA LEU A 22 3.92 0.04 8.17
C LEU A 22 4.85 -1.14 7.87
N GLU A 23 5.77 -1.02 6.92
CA GLU A 23 6.83 -2.02 6.70
C GLU A 23 7.75 -2.12 7.91
N ASN A 24 8.09 -1.00 8.56
CA ASN A 24 8.88 -1.00 9.80
C ASN A 24 8.17 -1.71 10.96
N GLU A 25 6.84 -1.68 11.00
CA GLU A 25 6.00 -2.43 11.94
C GLU A 25 5.86 -3.93 11.56
N GLY A 26 6.43 -4.34 10.42
CA GLY A 26 6.49 -5.72 9.96
C GLY A 26 5.28 -6.18 9.15
N PHE A 27 4.47 -5.25 8.64
CA PHE A 27 3.38 -5.53 7.71
C PHE A 27 3.89 -5.73 6.28
N ILE A 28 3.06 -6.35 5.44
CA ILE A 28 3.30 -6.46 3.99
C ILE A 28 2.42 -5.44 3.30
N ILE A 29 3.03 -4.50 2.58
CA ILE A 29 2.32 -3.39 1.95
C ILE A 29 2.22 -3.61 0.44
N TYR A 30 1.04 -3.37 -0.09
CA TYR A 30 0.76 -3.25 -1.51
C TYR A 30 0.27 -1.84 -1.77
N LYS A 31 1.02 -1.05 -2.52
CA LYS A 31 0.75 0.37 -2.73
C LYS A 31 0.43 0.65 -4.19
N PHE A 32 -0.60 1.45 -4.42
CA PHE A 32 -1.04 1.87 -5.75
C PHE A 32 -1.42 3.35 -5.77
N TYR A 33 -1.16 4.01 -6.90
CA TYR A 33 -1.45 5.44 -7.07
C TYR A 33 -2.75 5.70 -7.84
N ASN A 34 -3.43 4.63 -8.26
CA ASN A 34 -4.73 4.72 -8.91
C ASN A 34 -5.57 3.47 -8.59
N GLY A 35 -6.88 3.63 -8.61
CA GLY A 35 -7.81 2.55 -8.25
C GLY A 35 -7.82 1.38 -9.23
N GLN A 36 -7.47 1.59 -10.50
CA GLN A 36 -7.45 0.50 -11.49
C GLN A 36 -6.30 -0.48 -11.26
N ASP A 37 -5.11 0.01 -10.94
CA ASP A 37 -3.98 -0.86 -10.61
C ASP A 37 -4.22 -1.56 -9.27
N ALA A 38 -4.83 -0.87 -8.30
CA ALA A 38 -5.23 -1.48 -7.02
C ALA A 38 -6.25 -2.60 -7.21
N LEU A 39 -7.25 -2.39 -8.05
CA LEU A 39 -8.28 -3.40 -8.35
C LEU A 39 -7.66 -4.64 -9.00
N ARG A 40 -6.74 -4.47 -9.95
CA ARG A 40 -6.00 -5.58 -10.58
C ARG A 40 -5.16 -6.40 -9.60
N CYS A 41 -4.83 -5.86 -8.42
CA CYS A 41 -4.08 -6.57 -7.40
C CYS A 41 -4.94 -7.51 -6.54
N VAL A 42 -6.25 -7.25 -6.45
CA VAL A 42 -7.18 -8.00 -5.60
C VAL A 42 -8.10 -8.95 -6.37
N GLU A 43 -8.15 -8.83 -7.70
CA GLU A 43 -8.78 -9.78 -8.63
C GLU A 43 -7.90 -11.05 -8.82
#